data_AF-W1WJC9-F1
#
_entry.id   AF-W1WJC9-F1
#
_cell.length_a   1.000
_cell.length_b   1.000
_cell.length_c   1.000
_cell.angle_alpha   90.00
_cell.angle_beta   90.00
_cell.angle_gamma   90.00
#
_symmetry.space_group_name_H-M   'P 1'
#
loop_
_entity.id
_entity.type
_entity.pdbx_description
1 polymer ?
#
loop_
_entity_poly.entity_id
_entity_poly.type
_entity_poly.pdbx_seq_one_letter_code
_entity_poly.pdbx_strand_id
1 'polypeptide(L)'
;VVAMVGISIIAILSPWLLFSPEQLAQPGFKFTAKSLSWAVSGFSNSVIWLIFAAFMFGTGYEKTGLGRRIALILVKKMGHRTLFLGYAVMFSELILAPVTPSNSARGAGIIYPIIRNLPPLYQSQPNDSSSRSIGSYIMWM
;
A
#
# COMPACT_ATOMS: atom_id res chain seq x y z
N VAL A 1 -22.85 -1.14 -11.64
CA VAL A 1 -23.26 -0.05 -12.56
C VAL A 1 -22.09 0.43 -13.43
N VAL A 2 -20.99 0.93 -12.85
CA VAL A 2 -19.84 1.46 -13.62
C VAL A 2 -19.24 0.46 -14.63
N ALA A 3 -19.00 -0.79 -14.22
CA ALA A 3 -18.45 -1.82 -15.11
C ALA A 3 -19.37 -2.15 -16.30
N MET A 4 -20.68 -2.23 -16.06
CA MET A 4 -21.64 -2.53 -17.14
C MET A 4 -21.76 -1.36 -18.12
N VAL A 5 -21.74 -0.11 -17.63
CA VAL A 5 -21.72 1.08 -18.49
C VAL A 5 -20.45 1.08 -19.36
N GLY A 6 -19.28 0.77 -18.79
CA GLY A 6 -18.03 0.67 -19.55
C GLY A 6 -18.07 -0.41 -20.64
N ILE A 7 -18.58 -1.60 -20.33
CA ILE A 7 -18.73 -2.69 -21.32
C ILE A 7 -19.72 -2.31 -22.43
N SER A 8 -20.84 -1.66 -22.09
CA SER A 8 -21.82 -1.20 -23.07
C SER A 8 -21.24 -0.13 -24.01
N ILE A 9 -20.46 0.82 -23.48
CA ILE A 9 -19.79 1.85 -24.29
C ILE A 9 -18.76 1.20 -25.23
N ILE A 10 -17.95 0.26 -24.73
CA ILE A 10 -16.96 -0.46 -25.56
C ILE A 10 -17.66 -1.30 -26.63
N ALA A 11 -18.75 -2.00 -26.31
CA ALA A 11 -19.47 -2.81 -27.28
C ALA A 11 -20.05 -1.98 -28.42
N ILE A 12 -20.56 -0.78 -28.12
CA ILE A 12 -21.06 0.17 -29.12
C ILE A 12 -19.89 0.74 -29.93
N LEU A 13 -18.84 1.27 -29.29
CA LEU A 13 -17.76 2.00 -29.98
C LEU A 13 -16.68 1.11 -30.61
N SER A 14 -16.67 -0.19 -30.29
CA SER A 14 -15.64 -1.13 -30.75
C SER A 14 -15.38 -1.20 -32.26
N PRO A 15 -16.38 -1.04 -33.17
CA PRO A 15 -16.10 -1.04 -34.61
C PRO A 15 -15.25 0.14 -35.06
N TRP A 16 -15.23 1.24 -34.30
CA TRP A 16 -14.47 2.44 -34.62
C TRP A 16 -13.16 2.56 -33.83
N LEU A 17 -13.06 1.93 -32.66
CA LEU A 17 -11.93 2.10 -31.74
C LEU A 17 -10.99 0.89 -31.67
N LEU A 18 -11.53 -0.33 -31.77
CA LEU A 18 -10.81 -1.55 -31.40
C LEU A 18 -10.44 -2.46 -32.58
N PHE A 19 -11.23 -2.43 -33.66
CA PHE A 19 -11.06 -3.35 -34.79
C PHE A 19 -10.79 -2.61 -36.08
N SER A 20 -9.93 -3.19 -36.92
CA SER A 20 -9.64 -2.65 -38.24
C SER A 20 -10.75 -3.02 -39.25
N PRO A 21 -10.92 -2.26 -40.35
CA PRO A 21 -11.92 -2.55 -41.37
C PRO A 21 -11.82 -3.97 -41.95
N GLU A 22 -10.60 -4.51 -42.04
CA GLU A 22 -10.32 -5.86 -42.55
C GLU A 22 -10.81 -6.94 -41.59
N GLN A 23 -10.75 -6.70 -40.27
CA GLN A 23 -11.24 -7.63 -39.26
C GLN A 23 -12.78 -7.68 -39.25
N LEU A 24 -13.43 -6.53 -39.47
CA LEU A 24 -14.88 -6.44 -39.56
C LEU A 24 -15.44 -7.08 -40.83
N ALA A 25 -14.67 -7.08 -41.93
CA ALA A 25 -15.05 -7.69 -43.20
C ALA A 25 -14.97 -9.23 -43.21
N GLN A 26 -14.38 -9.86 -42.18
CA GLN A 26 -14.27 -11.32 -42.12
C GLN A 26 -15.65 -11.98 -41.95
N PRO A 27 -16.00 -12.97 -42.80
CA PRO A 27 -17.27 -13.66 -42.67
C PRO A 27 -17.39 -14.35 -41.31
N GLY A 28 -18.44 -14.02 -40.56
CA GLY A 28 -18.69 -14.56 -39.22
C GLY A 28 -18.02 -13.81 -38.06
N PHE A 29 -17.38 -12.66 -38.30
CA PHE A 29 -16.78 -11.85 -37.23
C PHE A 29 -17.85 -11.23 -36.30
N LYS A 30 -17.96 -11.78 -35.08
CA LYS A 30 -18.88 -11.27 -34.05
C LYS A 30 -18.19 -10.19 -33.20
N PHE A 31 -18.22 -8.94 -33.66
CA PHE A 31 -17.55 -7.82 -32.98
C PHE A 31 -17.95 -7.72 -31.51
N THR A 32 -19.24 -7.86 -31.15
CA THR A 32 -19.70 -7.79 -29.76
C THR A 32 -19.02 -8.82 -28.84
N ALA A 33 -18.83 -10.04 -29.30
CA ALA A 33 -18.19 -11.10 -28.52
C ALA A 33 -16.68 -10.84 -28.37
N LYS A 34 -16.03 -10.35 -29.42
CA LYS A 34 -14.61 -9.95 -29.38
C LYS A 34 -14.39 -8.74 -28.47
N SER A 35 -15.27 -7.76 -28.51
CA SER A 35 -15.24 -6.58 -27.62
C SER A 35 -15.40 -6.96 -26.17
N LEU A 36 -16.32 -7.90 -25.87
CA LEU A 36 -16.48 -8.42 -24.52
C LEU A 36 -15.21 -9.14 -24.05
N SER A 37 -14.66 -10.02 -24.89
CA SER A 37 -13.39 -10.72 -24.59
C SER A 37 -12.24 -9.75 -24.34
N TRP A 38 -12.16 -8.66 -25.10
CA TRP A 38 -11.18 -7.61 -24.91
C TRP A 38 -11.42 -6.86 -23.60
N ALA A 39 -12.66 -6.45 -23.33
CA ALA A 39 -13.02 -5.69 -22.13
C ALA A 39 -12.73 -6.46 -20.84
N VAL A 40 -12.91 -7.78 -20.84
CA VAL A 40 -12.60 -8.62 -19.67
C VAL A 40 -11.16 -9.13 -19.63
N SER A 41 -10.36 -8.91 -20.68
CA SER A 41 -8.99 -9.43 -20.76
C SER A 41 -8.10 -8.94 -19.60
N GLY A 42 -8.34 -7.72 -19.09
CA GLY A 42 -7.67 -7.20 -17.90
C GLY A 42 -7.85 -8.09 -16.66
N PHE A 43 -9.00 -8.75 -16.49
CA PHE A 43 -9.23 -9.68 -15.38
C PHE A 43 -8.44 -10.99 -15.51
N SER A 44 -7.86 -11.29 -16.67
CA SER A 44 -6.96 -12.44 -16.85
C SER A 44 -5.49 -12.07 -16.67
N ASN A 45 -5.18 -10.80 -16.41
CA ASN A 45 -3.80 -10.33 -16.26
C ASN A 45 -3.22 -10.80 -14.91
N SER A 46 -2.16 -11.61 -14.99
CA SER A 46 -1.47 -12.16 -13.81
C SER A 46 -0.86 -11.08 -12.91
N VAL A 47 -0.40 -9.96 -13.48
CA VAL A 47 0.16 -8.82 -12.74
C VAL A 47 -0.93 -8.14 -11.91
N ILE A 48 -2.16 -8.02 -12.44
CA ILE A 48 -3.28 -7.45 -11.68
C ILE A 48 -3.61 -8.32 -10.47
N TRP A 49 -3.68 -9.64 -10.66
CA TRP A 49 -3.91 -10.58 -9.56
C TRP A 49 -2.77 -10.61 -8.54
N LEU A 50 -1.53 -10.44 -9.00
CA LEU A 50 -0.37 -10.30 -8.12
C LEU A 50 -0.50 -9.05 -7.23
N ILE A 51 -0.87 -7.90 -7.80
CA ILE A 51 -1.11 -6.66 -7.07
C ILE A 51 -2.25 -6.86 -6.06
N PHE A 52 -3.37 -7.46 -6.49
CA PHE A 52 -4.50 -7.75 -5.63
C PHE A 52 -4.12 -8.62 -4.44
N ALA A 53 -3.36 -9.70 -4.67
CA ALA A 53 -2.85 -10.57 -3.61
C ALA A 53 -1.94 -9.81 -2.65
N ALA A 54 -1.02 -8.97 -3.16
CA ALA A 54 -0.14 -8.14 -2.33
C ALA A 54 -0.92 -7.19 -1.42
N PHE A 55 -1.96 -6.52 -1.93
CA PHE A 55 -2.83 -5.67 -1.11
C PHE A 55 -3.61 -6.48 -0.07
N MET A 56 -4.14 -7.65 -0.43
CA MET A 56 -4.81 -8.53 0.53
C MET A 56 -3.89 -8.94 1.68
N PHE A 57 -2.65 -9.36 1.37
CA PHE A 57 -1.66 -9.68 2.39
C PHE A 57 -1.31 -8.46 3.23
N GLY A 58 -1.12 -7.28 2.62
CA GLY A 58 -0.87 -6.02 3.33
C GLY A 58 -2.00 -5.65 4.30
N THR A 59 -3.26 -5.78 3.88
CA THR A 59 -4.41 -5.52 4.76
C THR A 59 -4.54 -6.56 5.89
N GLY A 60 -4.30 -7.83 5.61
CA GLY A 60 -4.29 -8.88 6.64
C GLY A 60 -3.17 -8.65 7.66
N TYR A 61 -1.98 -8.31 7.17
CA TYR A 61 -0.83 -7.93 7.98
C TYR A 61 -1.13 -6.74 8.90
N GLU A 62 -1.77 -5.70 8.37
CA GLU A 62 -2.18 -4.52 9.14
C GLU A 62 -3.23 -4.88 10.19
N LYS A 63 -4.29 -5.61 9.82
CA LYS A 63 -5.35 -6.04 10.74
C LYS A 63 -4.86 -6.91 11.88
N THR A 64 -3.87 -7.78 11.65
CA THR A 64 -3.28 -8.63 12.70
C THR A 64 -2.38 -7.85 13.66
N GLY A 65 -1.97 -6.63 13.31
CA GLY A 65 -1.02 -5.84 14.07
C GLY A 65 0.40 -6.41 14.05
N LEU A 66 0.74 -7.27 13.09
CA LEU A 66 2.06 -7.90 13.01
C LEU A 66 3.18 -6.85 12.87
N GLY A 67 2.96 -5.80 12.08
CA GLY A 67 3.93 -4.71 11.94
C GLY A 67 4.18 -3.96 13.24
N ARG A 68 3.13 -3.75 14.04
CA ARG A 68 3.26 -3.18 15.38
C ARG A 68 4.10 -4.08 16.28
N ARG A 69 3.92 -5.40 16.23
CA ARG A 69 4.73 -6.36 17.01
C ARG A 69 6.20 -6.33 16.61
N ILE A 70 6.49 -6.33 15.30
CA ILE A 70 7.87 -6.27 14.78
C ILE A 70 8.55 -4.98 15.22
N ALA A 71 7.89 -3.84 15.03
CA ALA A 71 8.42 -2.55 15.44
C ALA A 71 8.64 -2.46 16.96
N LEU A 72 7.72 -3.00 17.78
CA LEU A 72 7.90 -3.09 19.22
C LEU A 72 9.07 -4.00 19.62
N ILE A 73 9.32 -5.11 18.92
CA ILE A 73 10.48 -5.98 19.16
C ILE A 73 11.79 -5.25 18.86
N LEU A 74 11.84 -4.50 17.76
CA LEU A 74 13.01 -3.69 17.39
C LEU A 74 13.26 -2.59 18.43
N VAL A 75 12.23 -1.83 18.80
CA VAL A 75 12.32 -0.80 19.85
C VAL A 75 12.73 -1.41 21.18
N LYS A 76 12.20 -2.57 21.58
CA LYS A 76 12.60 -3.26 22.81
C LYS A 76 14.07 -3.70 22.78
N LYS A 77 14.57 -4.17 21.63
CA LYS A 77 15.94 -4.66 21.47
C LYS A 77 16.98 -3.58 21.22
N MET A 78 16.59 -2.37 20.83
CA MET A 78 17.52 -1.32 20.40
C MET A 78 17.28 0.01 21.12
N GLY A 79 16.16 0.17 21.82
CA GLY A 79 15.75 1.45 22.43
C GLY A 79 16.60 1.90 23.63
N HIS A 80 17.55 1.11 24.11
CA HIS A 80 18.35 1.48 25.29
C HIS A 80 19.19 2.76 25.10
N ARG A 81 19.49 3.16 23.85
CA ARG A 81 20.12 4.45 23.53
C ARG A 81 19.31 5.18 22.48
N THR A 82 19.26 6.51 22.60
CA THR A 82 18.49 7.40 21.71
C THR A 82 18.88 7.26 20.24
N LEU A 83 20.17 7.12 19.93
CA LEU A 83 20.68 6.85 18.59
C LEU A 83 20.17 5.52 18.01
N PHE A 84 20.24 4.45 18.80
CA PHE A 84 19.76 3.13 18.37
C PHE A 84 18.25 3.08 18.22
N LEU A 85 17.51 3.95 18.92
CA LEU A 85 16.08 4.07 18.75
C LEU A 85 15.70 4.67 17.39
N GLY A 86 16.44 5.67 16.89
CA GLY A 86 16.29 6.15 15.51
C GLY A 86 16.58 5.06 14.47
N TYR A 87 17.66 4.28 14.68
CA TYR A 87 17.92 3.11 13.83
C TYR A 87 16.82 2.04 13.92
N ALA A 88 16.23 1.81 15.09
CA ALA A 88 15.14 0.86 15.25
C ALA A 88 13.91 1.28 14.41
N VAL A 89 13.62 2.58 14.34
CA VAL A 89 12.56 3.12 13.48
C VAL A 89 12.90 2.92 12.00
N MET A 90 14.12 3.26 11.58
CA MET A 90 14.57 3.04 10.20
C MET A 90 14.52 1.57 9.78
N PHE A 91 14.98 0.66 10.64
CA PHE A 91 14.91 -0.79 10.38
C PHE A 91 13.48 -1.30 10.38
N SER A 92 12.61 -0.74 11.23
CA SER A 92 11.18 -1.05 11.19
C SER A 92 10.60 -0.65 9.83
N GLU A 93 10.83 0.57 9.35
CA GLU A 93 10.39 1.01 8.01
C GLU A 93 10.93 0.08 6.90
N LEU A 94 12.21 -0.31 6.97
CA LEU A 94 12.82 -1.20 5.99
C LEU A 94 12.16 -2.59 5.96
N ILE A 95 11.85 -3.17 7.13
CA ILE A 95 11.21 -4.48 7.24
C ILE A 95 9.72 -4.40 6.85
N LEU A 96 9.06 -3.27 7.14
CA LEU A 96 7.66 -3.05 6.84
C LEU A 96 7.41 -2.74 5.34
N ALA A 97 8.38 -2.15 4.64
CA ALA A 97 8.23 -1.66 3.27
C ALA A 97 7.76 -2.72 2.24
N PRO A 98 8.25 -3.97 2.24
CA PRO A 98 7.81 -4.98 1.25
C PRO A 98 6.36 -5.44 1.44
N VAL A 99 5.81 -5.31 2.65
CA VAL A 99 4.49 -5.89 3.00
C VAL A 99 3.42 -4.81 3.07
N THR A 100 3.79 -3.60 3.49
CA THR A 100 2.87 -2.47 3.60
C THR A 100 3.16 -1.48 2.49
N PRO A 101 2.39 -1.47 1.38
CA PRO A 101 2.71 -0.68 0.19
C PRO A 101 2.50 0.83 0.39
N SER A 102 1.77 1.25 1.44
CA SER A 102 1.50 2.66 1.74
C SER A 102 2.45 3.22 2.79
N ASN A 103 3.20 4.27 2.44
CA ASN A 103 4.09 4.97 3.37
C ASN A 103 3.32 5.59 4.54
N SER A 104 2.14 6.18 4.29
CA SER A 104 1.30 6.75 5.35
C SER A 104 0.79 5.68 6.33
N ALA A 105 0.48 4.48 5.83
CA ALA A 105 0.06 3.37 6.68
C ALA A 105 1.20 2.89 7.59
N ARG A 106 2.44 2.84 7.09
CA ARG A 106 3.60 2.48 7.91
C ARG A 106 3.93 3.56 8.94
N GLY A 107 4.16 4.80 8.49
CA GLY A 107 4.58 5.90 9.35
C GLY A 107 3.51 6.27 10.39
N ALA A 108 2.33 6.70 9.93
CA ALA A 108 1.29 7.17 10.84
C ALA A 108 0.52 6.02 11.53
N GLY A 109 0.31 4.90 10.83
CA GLY A 109 -0.49 3.78 11.34
C GLY A 109 0.27 2.82 12.25
N ILE A 110 1.53 2.51 11.94
CA ILE A 110 2.32 1.49 12.66
C ILE A 110 3.36 2.13 13.57
N ILE A 111 4.22 3.01 13.04
CA ILE A 111 5.38 3.55 13.75
C ILE A 111 4.97 4.62 14.77
N TYR A 112 4.18 5.61 14.37
CA TYR A 112 3.80 6.74 15.22
C TYR A 112 3.20 6.35 16.59
N PRO A 113 2.25 5.40 16.69
CA PRO A 113 1.70 4.97 17.97
C PRO A 113 2.73 4.31 18.90
N ILE A 114 3.83 3.79 18.35
CA ILE A 114 4.94 3.21 19.11
C ILE A 114 5.84 4.31 19.63
N ILE A 115 6.32 5.18 18.74
CA ILE A 115 7.29 6.22 19.08
C ILE A 115 6.72 7.31 19.99
N ARG A 116 5.43 7.67 19.84
CA ARG A 116 4.81 8.75 20.63
C ARG A 116 4.80 8.51 22.13
N ASN A 117 4.89 7.24 22.56
CA ASN A 117 4.89 6.86 23.97
C ASN A 117 6.31 6.79 24.56
N LEU A 118 7.36 6.95 23.75
CA LEU A 118 8.75 6.84 24.19
C LEU A 118 9.28 8.12 24.86
N PRO A 119 9.08 9.35 24.34
CA PRO A 119 9.67 10.55 24.94
C PRO A 119 9.39 10.73 26.45
N PRO A 120 8.17 10.47 26.96
CA PRO A 120 7.89 10.55 28.39
C PRO A 120 8.73 9.59 29.25
N LEU A 121 9.15 8.43 28.71
CA LEU A 121 10.02 7.47 29.42
C LEU A 121 11.44 8.01 29.62
N TYR A 122 11.87 8.96 28.80
CA TYR A 122 13.16 9.64 28.90
C TYR A 122 13.02 11.06 29.50
N GLN A 123 11.90 11.33 30.18
CA GLN A 123 11.60 12.65 30.77
C GLN A 123 11.60 13.79 29.73
N SER A 124 11.28 13.47 28.46
CA SER A 124 11.16 14.46 27.38
C SER A 124 9.68 14.73 27.14
N GLN A 125 9.22 15.90 27.57
CA GLN A 125 7.82 16.29 27.49
C GLN A 125 7.57 17.25 26.32
N PRO A 126 6.39 17.20 25.67
CA PRO A 126 6.00 18.19 24.69
C PRO A 126 5.82 19.56 25.35
N ASN A 127 6.17 20.63 24.62
CA ASN A 127 6.06 22.03 25.07
C ASN A 127 6.91 22.41 26.31
N ASP A 128 7.91 21.61 26.64
CA ASP A 128 8.92 21.91 27.66
C ASP A 128 10.31 22.04 27.01
N SER A 129 11.24 22.69 27.71
CA SER A 129 12.68 22.71 27.41
C SER A 129 13.26 21.31 27.19
N SER A 130 12.71 20.30 27.87
CA SER A 130 13.07 18.88 27.73
C SER A 130 12.62 18.25 26.40
N SER A 131 11.78 18.92 25.59
CA SER A 131 11.29 18.41 24.30
C SER A 131 12.40 18.11 23.29
N ARG A 132 13.53 18.83 23.37
CA ARG A 132 14.66 18.69 22.44
C ARG A 132 15.59 17.52 22.73
N SER A 133 15.45 16.85 23.87
CA SER A 133 16.38 15.79 24.28
C SER A 133 16.22 14.52 23.45
N ILE A 134 14.98 14.05 23.25
CA ILE A 134 14.68 12.88 22.44
C ILE A 134 13.36 13.05 21.66
N GLY A 135 12.37 13.74 22.25
CA GLY A 135 11.05 13.93 21.65
C GLY A 135 11.15 14.53 20.26
N SER A 136 11.88 15.63 20.11
CA SER A 136 12.06 16.29 18.81
C SER A 136 12.85 15.47 17.79
N TYR A 137 13.74 14.57 18.24
CA TYR A 137 14.53 13.73 17.32
C TYR A 137 13.69 12.59 16.74
N ILE A 138 12.92 11.92 17.60
CA ILE A 138 12.21 10.69 17.23
C ILE A 138 10.84 10.98 16.65
N MET A 139 10.18 12.06 17.07
CA MET A 139 8.86 12.45 16.56
C MET A 139 8.94 13.21 15.23
N TRP A 140 10.12 13.69 14.83
CA TRP A 140 10.31 14.33 13.53
C TRP A 140 10.40 13.29 12.41
N MET A 141 11.08 12.17 12.66
CA MET A 141 11.20 11.04 11.71
C MET A 141 9.86 10.49 11.24
#